data_AF-A0A2V6FRZ8-F1
#
_entry.id   AF-A0A2V6FRZ8-F1
#
_cell.length_a   1.000
_cell.length_b   1.000
_cell.length_c   1.000
_cell.angle_alpha   90.00
_cell.angle_beta   90.00
_cell.angle_gamma   90.00
#
_symmetry.space_group_name_H-M   'P 1'
#
loop_
_entity.id
_entity.type
_entity.pdbx_description
1 polymer ?
#
loop_
_entity_poly.entity_id
_entity_poly.type
_entity_poly.pdbx_seq_one_letter_code
_entity_poly.pdbx_strand_id
1 'polypeptide(L)'
;MLPPWLMFAIKKRAAPISTLTLTVLGLVLCNGCSEPGPRALLQGDRLLREGKCAQAIRILEQAAQLLPKDARAWNHLGLAYHGAGRAEDAVKAYQQALALDRNLAAAHYNLGCLHLEQNNVPGALAELTSYTGLQPNLPHGWTKLGTAQLRARQLEAAEKSFHQALKLNTRSAEAWNGQGLVQTHRRRYQEACLQFNTALRAQPDYAPALLNLVFEWSRARSAKVSGIPCAPTPGARGSRHPTNHPPARA
;
A
#
# COMPACT_ATOMS: atom_id res chain seq x y z
N MET A 1 39.67 -40.79 70.70
CA MET A 1 40.92 -40.28 70.10
C MET A 1 41.11 -41.00 68.77
N LEU A 2 41.00 -40.29 67.64
CA LEU A 2 41.14 -40.84 66.28
C LEU A 2 42.56 -40.57 65.75
N PRO A 3 43.12 -41.43 64.88
CA PRO A 3 44.54 -41.38 64.51
C PRO A 3 44.89 -40.31 63.45
N PRO A 4 46.17 -39.86 63.37
CA PRO A 4 46.56 -38.58 62.74
C PRO A 4 46.79 -38.60 61.21
N TRP A 5 46.25 -39.56 60.48
CA TRP A 5 46.55 -39.73 59.04
C TRP A 5 45.44 -39.25 58.09
N LEU A 6 44.42 -38.54 58.60
CA LEU A 6 43.36 -37.93 57.79
C LEU A 6 43.72 -36.52 57.24
N MET A 7 45.02 -36.23 57.07
CA MET A 7 45.56 -35.02 56.46
C MET A 7 46.25 -35.37 55.13
N PHE A 8 45.51 -35.97 54.19
CA PHE A 8 46.00 -36.14 52.82
C PHE A 8 44.94 -35.70 51.80
N ALA A 9 45.30 -34.59 51.14
CA ALA A 9 45.02 -34.27 49.75
C ALA A 9 43.55 -34.13 49.32
N ILE A 10 43.08 -32.88 49.25
CA ILE A 10 42.08 -32.43 48.28
C ILE A 10 42.70 -32.63 46.88
N LYS A 11 42.65 -33.86 46.37
CA LYS A 11 42.94 -34.17 44.98
C LYS A 11 41.80 -33.57 44.17
N LYS A 12 42.02 -32.40 43.54
CA LYS A 12 41.11 -31.79 42.56
C LYS A 12 40.73 -32.85 41.51
N ARG A 13 39.61 -33.54 41.70
CA ARG A 13 38.95 -34.31 40.64
C ARG A 13 38.27 -33.31 39.73
N ALA A 14 39.04 -32.69 38.84
CA ALA A 14 38.48 -32.16 37.61
C ALA A 14 37.99 -33.36 36.81
N ALA A 15 36.68 -33.60 36.79
CA ALA A 15 36.09 -34.55 35.87
C ALA A 15 36.45 -34.11 34.44
N PRO A 16 36.87 -35.03 33.54
CA PRO A 16 37.03 -34.66 32.15
C PRO A 16 35.63 -34.34 31.63
N ILE A 17 35.36 -33.05 31.39
CA ILE A 17 34.21 -32.63 30.59
C ILE A 17 34.40 -33.35 29.27
N SER A 18 33.61 -34.39 29.02
CA SER A 18 33.83 -35.24 27.86
C SER A 18 33.70 -34.35 26.63
N THR A 19 34.66 -34.46 25.71
CA THR A 19 34.63 -33.74 24.43
C THR A 19 33.30 -33.96 23.69
N LEU A 20 32.59 -35.06 23.99
CA LEU A 20 31.22 -35.33 23.56
C LEU A 20 30.19 -34.29 24.02
N THR A 21 30.27 -33.80 25.26
CA THR A 21 29.36 -32.76 25.76
C THR A 21 29.63 -31.40 25.12
N LEU A 22 30.90 -31.10 24.82
CA LEU A 22 31.30 -29.90 24.09
C LEU A 22 30.92 -29.96 22.60
N THR A 23 30.96 -31.14 21.97
CA THR A 23 30.53 -31.30 20.57
C THR A 23 29.01 -31.37 20.43
N VAL A 24 28.28 -31.92 21.41
CA VAL A 24 26.80 -31.88 21.41
C VAL A 24 26.30 -30.45 21.67
N LEU A 25 26.89 -29.73 22.64
CA LEU A 25 26.58 -28.31 22.85
C LEU A 25 27.06 -27.45 21.66
N GLY A 26 28.19 -27.80 21.05
CA GLY A 26 28.71 -27.19 19.83
C GLY A 26 27.84 -27.46 18.58
N LEU A 27 27.24 -28.65 18.44
CA LEU A 27 26.29 -28.96 17.37
C LEU A 27 24.96 -28.21 17.55
N VAL A 28 24.51 -28.04 18.79
CA VAL A 28 23.32 -27.22 19.10
C VAL A 28 23.59 -25.74 18.81
N LEU A 29 24.81 -25.25 19.05
CA LEU A 29 25.22 -23.87 18.76
C LEU A 29 25.62 -23.63 17.29
N CYS A 30 25.95 -24.68 16.52
CA CYS A 30 26.23 -24.60 15.08
C CYS A 30 24.98 -24.68 14.20
N ASN A 31 23.82 -25.02 14.77
CA ASN A 31 22.54 -24.84 14.12
C ASN A 31 22.10 -23.37 14.27
N GLY A 32 22.64 -22.50 13.43
CA GLY A 32 22.05 -21.19 13.11
C GLY A 32 20.69 -21.33 12.40
N CYS A 33 19.86 -22.25 12.85
CA CYS A 33 18.57 -22.59 12.28
C CYS A 33 17.55 -21.62 12.87
N SER A 34 17.14 -20.65 12.06
CA SER A 34 15.89 -19.92 12.31
C SER A 34 14.77 -20.93 12.58
N GLU A 35 13.94 -20.63 13.60
CA GLU A 35 12.75 -21.42 13.93
C GLU A 35 11.92 -21.73 12.66
N PRO A 36 11.37 -22.94 12.50
CA PRO A 36 10.67 -23.35 11.28
C PRO A 36 9.53 -22.40 10.87
N GLY A 37 8.81 -21.82 11.84
CA GLY A 37 7.72 -20.87 11.61
C GLY A 37 8.18 -19.58 10.94
N PRO A 38 9.06 -18.78 11.57
CA PRO A 38 9.60 -17.56 10.96
C PRO A 38 10.31 -17.81 9.61
N ARG A 39 10.99 -18.95 9.46
CA ARG A 39 11.60 -19.34 8.19
C ARG A 39 10.54 -19.55 7.10
N ALA A 40 9.44 -20.26 7.39
CA ALA A 40 8.34 -20.45 6.45
C ALA A 40 7.70 -19.11 6.09
N LEU A 41 7.49 -18.21 7.05
CA LEU A 41 6.95 -16.88 6.80
C LEU A 41 7.83 -16.08 5.84
N LEU A 42 9.15 -16.04 6.07
CA LEU A 42 10.10 -15.34 5.20
C LEU A 42 10.17 -15.94 3.79
N GLN A 43 10.08 -17.27 3.68
CA GLN A 43 10.02 -17.95 2.38
C GLN A 43 8.72 -17.62 1.64
N GLY A 44 7.59 -17.61 2.34
CA GLY A 44 6.30 -17.22 1.79
C GLY A 44 6.29 -15.77 1.28
N ASP A 45 6.83 -14.83 2.06
CA ASP A 45 7.00 -13.43 1.65
C ASP A 45 7.87 -13.30 0.38
N ARG A 46 8.97 -14.06 0.29
CA ARG A 46 9.80 -14.07 -0.92
C ARG A 46 8.99 -14.52 -2.14
N LEU A 47 8.22 -15.60 -2.02
CA LEU A 47 7.38 -16.10 -3.11
C LEU A 47 6.31 -15.09 -3.53
N LEU A 48 5.74 -14.35 -2.58
CA LEU A 48 4.80 -13.25 -2.88
C LEU A 48 5.47 -12.15 -3.70
N ARG A 49 6.69 -11.74 -3.32
CA ARG A 49 7.47 -10.73 -4.08
C ARG A 49 7.83 -11.21 -5.48
N GLU A 50 7.98 -12.52 -5.68
CA GLU A 50 8.19 -13.14 -7.00
C GLU A 50 6.87 -13.34 -7.79
N GLY A 51 5.71 -12.99 -7.22
CA GLY A 51 4.39 -13.18 -7.84
C GLY A 51 3.89 -14.63 -7.83
N LYS A 52 4.60 -15.56 -7.18
CA LYS A 52 4.27 -17.00 -7.13
C LYS A 52 3.22 -17.30 -6.07
N CYS A 53 2.06 -16.66 -6.18
CA CYS A 53 1.02 -16.68 -5.15
C CYS A 53 0.54 -18.09 -4.80
N ALA A 54 0.33 -18.96 -5.80
CA ALA A 54 -0.11 -20.35 -5.57
C ALA A 54 0.91 -21.18 -4.75
N GLN A 55 2.21 -20.96 -4.95
CA GLN A 55 3.26 -21.61 -4.17
C GLN A 55 3.35 -21.00 -2.77
N ALA A 56 3.21 -19.67 -2.68
CA ALA A 56 3.22 -18.94 -1.42
C ALA A 56 2.11 -19.42 -0.47
N ILE A 57 0.90 -19.69 -0.97
CA ILE A 57 -0.23 -20.20 -0.18
C ILE A 57 0.20 -21.41 0.66
N ARG A 58 0.77 -22.45 0.04
CA ARG A 58 1.14 -23.69 0.74
C ARG A 58 2.15 -23.43 1.87
N ILE A 59 3.14 -22.59 1.61
CA ILE A 59 4.18 -22.24 2.58
C ILE A 59 3.60 -21.37 3.71
N LEU A 60 2.69 -20.45 3.38
CA LEU A 60 2.09 -19.52 4.35
C LEU A 60 0.99 -20.18 5.18
N GLU A 61 0.28 -21.17 4.67
CA GLU A 61 -0.61 -22.04 5.46
C GLU A 61 0.21 -22.78 6.52
N GLN A 62 1.36 -23.35 6.14
CA GLN A 62 2.29 -23.97 7.10
C GLN A 62 2.82 -22.93 8.11
N ALA A 63 3.19 -21.73 7.65
CA ALA A 63 3.64 -20.66 8.55
C ALA A 63 2.55 -20.27 9.57
N ALA A 64 1.29 -20.15 9.14
CA ALA A 64 0.16 -19.84 10.00
C ALA A 64 -0.15 -20.96 11.00
N GLN A 65 0.05 -22.24 10.62
CA GLN A 65 -0.06 -23.37 11.54
C GLN A 65 1.05 -23.39 12.59
N LEU A 66 2.29 -23.06 12.19
CA LEU A 66 3.44 -22.99 13.09
C LEU A 66 3.42 -21.74 13.98
N LEU A 67 2.79 -20.67 13.52
CA LEU A 67 2.68 -19.37 14.19
C LEU A 67 1.22 -18.92 14.32
N PRO A 68 0.35 -19.67 15.02
CA PRO A 68 -1.09 -19.41 15.04
C PRO A 68 -1.46 -18.05 15.65
N LYS A 69 -0.56 -17.47 16.45
CA LYS A 69 -0.74 -16.16 17.10
C LYS A 69 0.04 -15.02 16.42
N ASP A 70 0.80 -15.28 15.35
CA ASP A 70 1.47 -14.20 14.60
C ASP A 70 0.52 -13.61 13.56
N ALA A 71 -0.01 -12.41 13.83
CA ALA A 71 -0.90 -11.70 12.92
C ALA A 71 -0.28 -11.48 11.52
N ARG A 72 1.06 -11.36 11.44
CA ARG A 72 1.74 -11.15 10.15
C ARG A 72 1.67 -12.40 9.29
N ALA A 73 1.72 -13.60 9.87
CA ALA A 73 1.60 -14.84 9.10
C ALA A 73 0.23 -14.92 8.40
N TRP A 74 -0.84 -14.59 9.13
CA TRP A 74 -2.20 -14.50 8.58
C TRP A 74 -2.34 -13.39 7.53
N ASN A 75 -1.73 -12.22 7.73
CA ASN A 75 -1.74 -11.16 6.70
C ASN A 75 -1.01 -11.58 5.41
N HIS A 76 0.14 -12.24 5.50
CA HIS A 76 0.84 -12.73 4.31
C HIS A 76 0.05 -13.84 3.62
N LEU A 77 -0.60 -14.74 4.37
CA LEU A 77 -1.50 -15.73 3.81
C LEU A 77 -2.67 -15.07 3.06
N GLY A 78 -3.25 -14.01 3.63
CA GLY A 78 -4.28 -13.21 2.96
C GLY A 78 -3.79 -12.58 1.66
N LEU A 79 -2.57 -12.03 1.64
CA LEU A 79 -1.92 -11.53 0.41
C LEU A 79 -1.76 -12.61 -0.65
N ALA A 80 -1.38 -13.82 -0.23
CA ALA A 80 -1.21 -14.94 -1.15
C ALA A 80 -2.54 -15.41 -1.76
N TYR A 81 -3.60 -15.50 -0.96
CA TYR A 81 -4.94 -15.77 -1.47
C TYR A 81 -5.45 -14.66 -2.40
N HIS A 82 -5.24 -13.40 -2.03
CA HIS A 82 -5.63 -12.25 -2.84
C HIS A 82 -4.95 -12.28 -4.21
N GLY A 83 -3.62 -12.43 -4.24
CA GLY A 83 -2.85 -12.53 -5.49
C GLY A 83 -3.18 -13.77 -6.34
N ALA A 84 -3.75 -14.82 -5.73
CA ALA A 84 -4.24 -16.01 -6.43
C ALA A 84 -5.71 -15.92 -6.86
N GLY A 85 -6.39 -14.78 -6.64
CA GLY A 85 -7.81 -14.59 -6.98
C GLY A 85 -8.79 -15.26 -6.01
N ARG A 86 -8.32 -15.80 -4.87
CA ARG A 86 -9.14 -16.44 -3.83
C ARG A 86 -9.63 -15.39 -2.83
N ALA A 87 -10.51 -14.51 -3.30
CA ALA A 87 -10.91 -13.31 -2.57
C ALA A 87 -11.58 -13.60 -1.21
N GLU A 88 -12.45 -14.62 -1.13
CA GLU A 88 -13.13 -14.97 0.12
C GLU A 88 -12.15 -15.48 1.20
N ASP A 89 -11.16 -16.30 0.79
CA ASP A 89 -10.13 -16.81 1.69
C ASP A 89 -9.19 -15.70 2.15
N ALA A 90 -8.89 -14.74 1.26
CA ALA A 90 -8.11 -13.56 1.60
C ALA A 90 -8.79 -12.71 2.68
N VAL A 91 -10.10 -12.45 2.55
CA VAL A 91 -10.87 -11.73 3.57
C VAL A 91 -10.79 -12.43 4.93
N LYS A 92 -11.01 -13.75 4.97
CA LYS A 92 -10.92 -14.53 6.23
C LYS A 92 -9.53 -14.43 6.86
N ALA A 93 -8.47 -14.56 6.06
CA ALA A 93 -7.10 -14.48 6.55
C ALA A 93 -6.74 -13.08 7.07
N TYR A 94 -7.14 -12.01 6.37
CA TYR A 94 -6.95 -10.64 6.86
C TYR A 94 -7.75 -10.35 8.15
N GLN A 95 -8.99 -10.82 8.23
CA GLN A 95 -9.81 -10.70 9.44
C GLN A 95 -9.18 -11.45 10.62
N GLN A 96 -8.62 -12.64 10.37
CA GLN A 96 -7.88 -13.38 11.40
C GLN A 96 -6.62 -12.62 11.86
N ALA A 97 -5.89 -11.98 10.93
CA ALA A 97 -4.77 -11.12 11.28
C ALA A 97 -5.20 -9.96 12.19
N LEU A 98 -6.31 -9.28 11.85
CA LEU A 98 -6.86 -8.18 12.64
C LEU A 98 -7.49 -8.62 13.97
N ALA A 99 -7.96 -9.86 14.06
CA ALA A 99 -8.42 -10.45 15.33
C ALA A 99 -7.24 -10.67 16.30
N LEU A 100 -6.06 -11.01 15.78
CA LEU A 100 -4.83 -11.19 16.57
C LEU A 100 -4.14 -9.84 16.90
N ASP A 101 -4.10 -8.93 15.93
CA ASP A 101 -3.57 -7.58 16.11
C ASP A 101 -4.46 -6.55 15.39
N ARG A 102 -5.29 -5.87 16.17
CA ARG A 102 -6.22 -4.83 15.68
C ARG A 102 -5.54 -3.59 15.12
N ASN A 103 -4.24 -3.41 15.35
CA ASN A 103 -3.49 -2.24 14.88
C ASN A 103 -2.52 -2.60 13.74
N LEU A 104 -2.65 -3.80 13.15
CA LEU A 104 -1.83 -4.22 12.03
C LEU A 104 -2.21 -3.44 10.76
N ALA A 105 -1.55 -2.29 10.56
CA ALA A 105 -1.83 -1.38 9.45
C ALA A 105 -1.81 -2.07 8.08
N ALA A 106 -0.88 -2.99 7.84
CA ALA A 106 -0.81 -3.73 6.57
C ALA A 106 -2.10 -4.52 6.28
N ALA A 107 -2.70 -5.16 7.29
CA ALA A 107 -3.93 -5.93 7.13
C ALA A 107 -5.13 -5.02 6.82
N HIS A 108 -5.24 -3.87 7.50
CA HIS A 108 -6.24 -2.85 7.18
C HIS A 108 -6.11 -2.34 5.73
N TYR A 109 -4.89 -2.01 5.30
CA TYR A 109 -4.68 -1.55 3.91
C TYR A 109 -5.08 -2.61 2.89
N ASN A 110 -4.60 -3.84 3.07
CA ASN A 110 -4.85 -4.94 2.14
C ASN A 110 -6.33 -5.32 2.06
N LEU A 111 -7.00 -5.46 3.21
CA LEU A 111 -8.42 -5.74 3.27
C LEU A 111 -9.25 -4.59 2.69
N GLY A 112 -8.87 -3.35 2.97
CA GLY A 112 -9.51 -2.16 2.39
C GLY A 112 -9.40 -2.09 0.87
N CYS A 113 -8.24 -2.45 0.30
CA CYS A 113 -8.05 -2.54 -1.15
C CYS A 113 -8.88 -3.67 -1.76
N LEU A 114 -8.89 -4.85 -1.13
CA LEU A 114 -9.71 -5.98 -1.58
C LEU A 114 -11.21 -5.63 -1.57
N HIS A 115 -11.68 -4.94 -0.53
CA HIS A 115 -13.06 -4.45 -0.47
C HIS A 115 -13.37 -3.44 -1.59
N LEU A 116 -12.42 -2.56 -1.97
CA LEU A 116 -12.58 -1.73 -3.16
C LEU A 116 -12.72 -2.54 -4.43
N GLU A 117 -11.90 -3.57 -4.62
CA GLU A 117 -11.99 -4.46 -5.80
C GLU A 117 -13.34 -5.17 -5.88
N GLN A 118 -13.86 -5.63 -4.74
CA GLN A 118 -15.19 -6.26 -4.62
C GLN A 118 -16.36 -5.28 -4.64
N ASN A 119 -16.09 -3.97 -4.75
CA ASN A 119 -17.08 -2.91 -4.62
C ASN A 119 -17.85 -2.91 -3.27
N ASN A 120 -17.28 -3.52 -2.23
CA ASN A 120 -17.74 -3.41 -0.85
C ASN A 120 -17.30 -2.06 -0.26
N VAL A 121 -17.98 -0.98 -0.67
CA VAL A 121 -17.62 0.39 -0.28
C VAL A 121 -17.65 0.61 1.25
N PRO A 122 -18.63 0.13 2.03
CA PRO A 122 -18.63 0.30 3.47
C PRO A 122 -17.43 -0.37 4.15
N GLY A 123 -17.09 -1.60 3.73
CA GLY A 123 -15.92 -2.31 4.23
C GLY A 123 -14.62 -1.59 3.86
N ALA A 124 -14.51 -1.08 2.63
CA ALA A 124 -13.33 -0.32 2.20
C ALA A 124 -13.13 0.95 3.05
N LEU A 125 -14.19 1.71 3.31
CA LEU A 125 -14.14 2.91 4.13
C LEU A 125 -13.65 2.60 5.56
N ALA A 126 -14.19 1.56 6.20
CA ALA A 126 -13.82 1.19 7.57
C ALA A 126 -12.32 0.85 7.69
N GLU A 127 -11.83 -0.01 6.80
CA GLU A 127 -10.46 -0.49 6.85
C GLU A 127 -9.45 0.60 6.43
N LEU A 128 -9.74 1.37 5.37
CA LEU A 128 -8.85 2.43 4.90
C LEU A 128 -8.81 3.62 5.87
N THR A 129 -9.91 3.92 6.56
CA THR A 129 -9.91 4.94 7.63
C THR A 129 -8.98 4.51 8.77
N SER A 130 -9.10 3.26 9.23
CA SER A 130 -8.22 2.68 10.26
C SER A 130 -6.76 2.73 9.82
N TYR A 131 -6.47 2.36 8.58
CA TYR A 131 -5.13 2.46 8.00
C TYR A 131 -4.55 3.87 8.04
N THR A 132 -5.31 4.88 7.57
CA THR A 132 -4.85 6.27 7.56
C THR A 132 -4.68 6.86 8.97
N GLY A 133 -5.42 6.35 9.96
CA GLY A 133 -5.23 6.70 11.37
C GLY A 133 -3.92 6.13 11.94
N LEU A 134 -3.58 4.89 11.57
CA LEU A 134 -2.35 4.22 12.02
C LEU A 134 -1.10 4.74 11.29
N GLN A 135 -1.24 5.09 10.00
CA GLN A 135 -0.14 5.51 9.12
C GLN A 135 -0.46 6.82 8.40
N PRO A 136 -0.61 7.95 9.13
CA PRO A 136 -1.08 9.21 8.56
C PRO A 136 -0.10 9.85 7.57
N ASN A 137 1.17 9.45 7.58
CA ASN A 137 2.23 10.00 6.75
C ASN A 137 2.45 9.23 5.44
N LEU A 138 1.65 8.20 5.16
CA LEU A 138 1.76 7.41 3.94
C LEU A 138 0.73 7.86 2.89
N PRO A 139 1.15 8.40 1.73
CA PRO A 139 0.23 9.01 0.77
C PRO A 139 -0.75 8.02 0.13
N HIS A 140 -0.33 6.77 -0.10
CA HIS A 140 -1.15 5.77 -0.78
C HIS A 140 -2.41 5.38 0.00
N GLY A 141 -2.37 5.43 1.34
CA GLY A 141 -3.55 5.23 2.18
C GLY A 141 -4.63 6.27 1.91
N TRP A 142 -4.23 7.55 1.92
CA TRP A 142 -5.11 8.67 1.64
C TRP A 142 -5.70 8.62 0.23
N THR A 143 -4.91 8.21 -0.78
CA THR A 143 -5.41 8.01 -2.15
C THR A 143 -6.47 6.92 -2.22
N LYS A 144 -6.26 5.77 -1.56
CA LYS A 144 -7.25 4.69 -1.53
C LYS A 144 -8.50 5.08 -0.72
N LEU A 145 -8.35 5.75 0.41
CA LEU A 145 -9.47 6.27 1.19
C LEU A 145 -10.31 7.27 0.37
N GLY A 146 -9.66 8.20 -0.33
CA GLY A 146 -10.33 9.14 -1.24
C GLY A 146 -11.10 8.42 -2.35
N THR A 147 -10.54 7.33 -2.88
CA THR A 147 -11.22 6.47 -3.87
C THR A 147 -12.48 5.81 -3.29
N ALA A 148 -12.41 5.28 -2.07
CA ALA A 148 -13.56 4.70 -1.37
C ALA A 148 -14.67 5.75 -1.12
N GLN A 149 -14.28 6.94 -0.65
CA GLN A 149 -15.19 8.06 -0.39
C GLN A 149 -15.86 8.56 -1.68
N LEU A 150 -15.11 8.61 -2.78
CA LEU A 150 -15.63 8.97 -4.10
C LEU A 150 -16.72 7.99 -4.57
N ARG A 151 -16.48 6.68 -4.41
CA ARG A 151 -17.48 5.64 -4.71
C ARG A 151 -18.70 5.73 -3.81
N ALA A 152 -18.50 6.15 -2.56
CA ALA A 152 -19.57 6.43 -1.60
C ALA A 152 -20.31 7.76 -1.85
N ARG A 153 -19.97 8.53 -2.90
CA ARG A 153 -20.49 9.88 -3.18
C ARG A 153 -20.18 10.93 -2.10
N GLN A 154 -19.20 10.67 -1.24
CA GLN A 154 -18.73 11.60 -0.21
C GLN A 154 -17.68 12.55 -0.81
N LEU A 155 -18.11 13.44 -1.71
CA LEU A 155 -17.22 14.24 -2.55
C LEU A 155 -16.28 15.14 -1.74
N GLU A 156 -16.79 15.78 -0.69
CA GLU A 156 -16.02 16.67 0.19
C GLU A 156 -14.95 15.91 0.98
N ALA A 157 -15.29 14.71 1.46
CA ALA A 157 -14.33 13.87 2.18
C ALA A 157 -13.26 13.34 1.21
N ALA A 158 -13.66 12.89 0.02
CA ALA A 158 -12.74 12.42 -1.01
C ALA A 158 -11.73 13.51 -1.42
N GLU A 159 -12.20 14.74 -1.62
CA GLU A 159 -11.35 15.90 -1.93
C GLU A 159 -10.30 16.15 -0.84
N LYS A 160 -10.70 16.10 0.44
CA LYS A 160 -9.77 16.24 1.58
C LYS A 160 -8.73 15.12 1.60
N SER A 161 -9.14 13.87 1.41
CA SER A 161 -8.23 12.72 1.39
C SER A 161 -7.22 12.81 0.25
N PHE A 162 -7.67 13.11 -0.97
CA PHE A 162 -6.76 13.30 -2.10
C PHE A 162 -5.84 14.51 -1.89
N HIS A 163 -6.32 15.61 -1.30
CA HIS A 163 -5.47 16.75 -0.95
C HIS A 163 -4.38 16.36 0.06
N GLN A 164 -4.72 15.60 1.09
CA GLN A 164 -3.75 15.09 2.06
C GLN A 164 -2.72 14.17 1.40
N ALA A 165 -3.14 13.29 0.49
CA ALA A 165 -2.23 12.47 -0.32
C ALA A 165 -1.25 13.32 -1.13
N LEU A 166 -1.73 14.40 -1.77
CA LEU A 166 -0.93 15.31 -2.58
C LEU A 166 0.00 16.21 -1.75
N LYS A 167 -0.37 16.53 -0.50
CA LYS A 167 0.53 17.21 0.45
C LYS A 167 1.74 16.34 0.79
N LEU A 168 1.53 15.03 0.93
CA LEU A 168 2.59 14.05 1.23
C LEU A 168 3.39 13.66 -0.01
N ASN A 169 2.73 13.57 -1.18
CA ASN A 169 3.35 13.30 -2.47
C ASN A 169 2.70 14.13 -3.59
N THR A 170 3.34 15.24 -3.94
CA THR A 170 2.84 16.20 -4.94
C THR A 170 2.80 15.64 -6.36
N ARG A 171 3.49 14.51 -6.62
CA ARG A 171 3.57 13.86 -7.94
C ARG A 171 2.74 12.58 -8.05
N SER A 172 1.76 12.39 -7.17
CA SER A 172 0.85 11.23 -7.29
C SER A 172 -0.16 11.44 -8.43
N ALA A 173 0.06 10.78 -9.57
CA ALA A 173 -0.87 10.81 -10.69
C ALA A 173 -2.26 10.26 -10.32
N GLU A 174 -2.31 9.20 -9.50
CA GLU A 174 -3.57 8.62 -9.01
C GLU A 174 -4.37 9.62 -8.16
N ALA A 175 -3.72 10.37 -7.27
CA ALA A 175 -4.41 11.37 -6.44
C ALA A 175 -4.90 12.58 -7.25
N TRP A 176 -4.11 13.06 -8.22
CA TRP A 176 -4.55 14.12 -9.16
C TRP A 176 -5.72 13.65 -10.02
N ASN A 177 -5.70 12.41 -10.49
CA ASN A 177 -6.83 11.82 -11.20
C ASN A 177 -8.07 11.70 -10.29
N GLY A 178 -7.89 11.33 -9.03
CA GLY A 178 -8.95 11.33 -8.02
C GLY A 178 -9.61 12.71 -7.84
N GLN A 179 -8.81 13.78 -7.74
CA GLN A 179 -9.30 15.17 -7.72
C GLN A 179 -10.10 15.50 -8.99
N GLY A 180 -9.61 15.11 -10.16
CA GLY A 180 -10.33 15.31 -11.42
C GLY A 180 -11.71 14.64 -11.42
N LEU A 181 -11.80 13.40 -10.93
CA LEU A 181 -13.08 12.68 -10.81
C LEU A 181 -14.05 13.34 -9.82
N VAL A 182 -13.54 13.91 -8.72
CA VAL A 182 -14.38 14.72 -7.79
C VAL A 182 -14.99 15.91 -8.54
N GLN A 183 -14.20 16.64 -9.32
CA GLN A 183 -14.70 17.79 -10.09
C GLN A 183 -15.67 17.37 -11.20
N THR A 184 -15.44 16.22 -11.85
CA THR A 184 -16.39 15.61 -12.79
C THR A 184 -17.75 15.37 -12.12
N HIS A 185 -17.78 14.81 -10.91
CA HIS A 185 -19.04 14.60 -10.18
C HIS A 185 -19.74 15.91 -9.80
N ARG A 186 -18.99 16.99 -9.59
CA ARG A 186 -19.51 18.35 -9.40
C ARG A 186 -19.89 19.05 -10.70
N ARG A 187 -19.77 18.39 -11.86
CA ARG A 187 -19.99 18.94 -13.21
C ARG A 187 -19.07 20.12 -13.56
N ARG A 188 -17.93 20.23 -12.89
CA ARG A 188 -16.88 21.24 -13.13
C ARG A 188 -15.86 20.70 -14.14
N TYR A 189 -16.32 20.50 -15.37
CA TYR A 189 -15.56 19.77 -16.40
C TYR A 189 -14.22 20.44 -16.75
N GLN A 190 -14.15 21.77 -16.72
CA GLN A 190 -12.90 22.50 -16.98
C GLN A 190 -11.85 22.23 -15.90
N GLU A 191 -12.26 22.32 -14.63
CA GLU A 191 -11.39 22.02 -13.48
C GLU A 191 -10.94 20.55 -13.51
N ALA A 192 -11.86 19.62 -13.83
CA ALA A 192 -11.53 18.21 -14.00
C ALA A 192 -10.41 18.00 -15.04
N CYS A 193 -10.53 18.61 -16.22
CA CYS A 193 -9.50 18.56 -17.26
C CYS A 193 -8.13 19.10 -16.78
N LEU A 194 -8.10 20.15 -15.95
CA LEU A 194 -6.85 20.67 -15.39
C LEU A 194 -6.20 19.64 -14.44
N GLN A 195 -7.00 18.98 -13.60
CA GLN A 195 -6.49 17.95 -12.69
C GLN A 195 -5.97 16.72 -13.46
N PHE A 196 -6.70 16.25 -14.47
CA PHE A 196 -6.24 15.13 -15.31
C PHE A 196 -4.95 15.47 -16.07
N ASN A 197 -4.84 16.67 -16.63
CA ASN A 197 -3.57 17.12 -17.22
C ASN A 197 -2.42 17.16 -16.21
N THR A 198 -2.70 17.54 -14.96
CA THR A 198 -1.69 17.53 -13.89
C THR A 198 -1.26 16.10 -13.53
N ALA A 199 -2.20 15.14 -13.50
CA ALA A 199 -1.88 13.73 -13.38
C ALA A 199 -0.95 13.24 -14.51
N LEU A 200 -1.22 13.65 -15.76
CA LEU A 200 -0.40 13.29 -16.93
C LEU A 200 0.97 13.98 -16.95
N ARG A 201 1.11 15.16 -16.34
CA ARG A 201 2.43 15.77 -16.13
C ARG A 201 3.25 15.00 -15.10
N ALA A 202 2.60 14.43 -14.09
CA ALA A 202 3.27 13.61 -13.09
C ALA A 202 3.65 12.23 -13.66
N GLN A 203 2.77 11.64 -14.46
CA GLN A 203 2.97 10.37 -15.14
C GLN A 203 2.30 10.40 -16.54
N PRO A 204 3.07 10.60 -17.63
CA PRO A 204 2.53 10.76 -18.98
C PRO A 204 1.72 9.59 -19.52
N ASP A 205 2.03 8.37 -19.08
CA ASP A 205 1.38 7.12 -19.50
C ASP A 205 0.26 6.66 -18.54
N TYR A 206 -0.19 7.53 -17.63
CA TYR A 206 -1.24 7.18 -16.67
C TYR A 206 -2.61 7.05 -17.36
N ALA A 207 -2.90 5.84 -17.81
CA ALA A 207 -4.07 5.50 -18.62
C ALA A 207 -5.42 5.99 -18.05
N PRO A 208 -5.71 5.91 -16.74
CA PRO A 208 -6.97 6.42 -16.19
C PRO A 208 -7.17 7.92 -16.46
N ALA A 209 -6.12 8.74 -16.31
CA ALA A 209 -6.22 10.17 -16.58
C ALA A 209 -6.35 10.48 -18.07
N LEU A 210 -5.68 9.72 -18.96
CA LEU A 210 -5.85 9.86 -20.41
C LEU A 210 -7.31 9.61 -20.81
N LEU A 211 -7.89 8.50 -20.36
CA LEU A 211 -9.28 8.14 -20.65
C LEU A 211 -10.25 9.21 -20.12
N ASN A 212 -10.10 9.59 -18.84
CA ASN A 212 -10.96 10.60 -18.22
C ASN A 212 -10.85 11.96 -18.93
N LEU A 213 -9.64 12.38 -19.32
CA LEU A 213 -9.43 13.63 -20.03
C LEU A 213 -10.17 13.64 -21.38
N VAL A 214 -10.09 12.57 -22.15
CA VAL A 214 -10.79 12.46 -23.46
C VAL A 214 -12.30 12.61 -23.28
N PHE A 215 -12.88 11.89 -22.30
CA PHE A 215 -14.31 11.99 -22.01
C PHE A 215 -14.70 13.40 -21.55
N GLU A 216 -13.95 14.02 -20.65
CA GLU A 216 -14.30 15.36 -20.15
C GLU A 216 -14.09 16.48 -21.18
N TRP A 217 -13.11 16.37 -22.06
CA TRP A 217 -12.96 17.32 -23.18
C TRP A 217 -14.18 17.35 -24.09
N SER A 218 -14.75 16.18 -24.39
CA SER A 218 -15.97 16.08 -25.20
C SER A 218 -17.17 16.78 -24.54
N ARG A 219 -17.30 16.63 -23.22
CA ARG A 219 -18.36 17.26 -22.41
C ARG A 219 -18.15 18.77 -22.28
N ALA A 220 -16.94 19.21 -21.99
CA ALA A 220 -16.59 20.63 -21.88
C ALA A 220 -16.82 21.38 -23.19
N ARG A 221 -16.49 20.77 -24.34
CA ARG A 221 -16.77 21.37 -25.66
C ARG A 221 -18.27 21.50 -25.92
N SER A 222 -19.06 20.51 -25.55
CA SER A 222 -20.52 20.52 -25.69
C SER A 222 -21.17 21.58 -24.77
N ALA A 223 -20.64 21.76 -23.55
CA ALA A 223 -21.07 22.81 -22.62
C ALA A 223 -20.75 24.23 -23.13
N LYS A 224 -19.61 24.40 -23.83
CA LYS A 224 -19.22 25.67 -24.45
C LYS A 224 -20.12 26.04 -25.63
N VAL A 225 -20.54 25.06 -26.42
CA VAL A 225 -21.50 25.26 -27.53
C VAL A 225 -22.90 25.64 -27.00
N SER A 226 -23.26 25.22 -25.79
CA SER A 226 -24.52 25.56 -25.12
C SER A 226 -24.49 26.86 -24.28
N GLY A 227 -23.45 27.68 -24.41
CA GLY A 227 -23.41 29.03 -23.83
C GLY A 227 -22.97 29.13 -22.37
N ILE A 228 -22.43 28.07 -21.77
CA ILE A 228 -21.83 28.13 -20.42
C ILE A 228 -20.40 28.69 -20.55
N PRO A 229 -20.06 29.82 -19.89
CA PRO A 229 -18.79 30.52 -20.12
C PRO A 229 -17.60 29.65 -19.70
N CYS A 230 -16.78 29.29 -20.68
CA CYS A 230 -15.57 28.48 -20.50
C CYS A 230 -14.32 29.38 -20.52
N ALA A 231 -13.59 29.44 -19.40
CA ALA A 231 -12.35 30.19 -19.22
C ALA A 231 -11.20 29.66 -20.13
N PRO A 232 -10.18 30.48 -20.46
CA PRO A 232 -9.23 30.20 -21.53
C PRO A 232 -8.21 29.13 -21.16
N THR A 233 -7.89 28.29 -22.15
CA THR A 233 -6.81 27.29 -22.09
C THR A 233 -5.43 27.94 -21.94
N PRO A 234 -4.58 27.53 -20.98
CA PRO A 234 -3.19 27.98 -20.93
C PRO A 234 -2.38 27.19 -21.95
N GLY A 235 -2.13 27.76 -23.14
CA GLY A 235 -1.30 27.09 -24.15
C GLY A 235 -1.19 27.73 -25.53
N ALA A 236 -2.04 28.70 -25.89
CA ALA A 236 -1.86 29.43 -27.14
C ALA A 236 -1.08 30.72 -26.90
N ARG A 237 0.26 30.62 -26.80
CA ARG A 237 1.13 31.78 -27.00
C ARG A 237 1.05 32.15 -28.48
N GLY A 238 0.10 33.02 -28.83
CA GLY A 238 0.09 33.71 -30.11
C GLY A 238 1.26 34.68 -30.15
N SER A 239 2.31 34.35 -30.89
CA SER A 239 3.33 35.29 -31.31
C SER A 239 2.70 36.30 -32.28
N ARG A 240 2.22 37.42 -31.77
CA ARG A 240 2.04 38.64 -32.56
C ARG A 240 3.19 39.57 -32.22
N HIS A 241 4.19 39.61 -33.10
CA HIS A 241 5.16 40.70 -33.13
C HIS A 241 4.43 42.00 -33.54
N PRO A 242 4.62 43.11 -32.81
CA PRO A 242 4.24 44.43 -33.29
C PRO A 242 5.38 44.99 -34.15
N THR A 243 5.21 45.02 -35.47
CA THR A 243 6.08 45.84 -36.33
C THR A 243 5.52 47.26 -36.35
N ASN A 244 6.16 48.13 -35.57
CA ASN A 244 6.06 49.58 -35.72
C ASN A 244 6.78 50.00 -37.02
N HIS A 245 6.06 50.62 -37.96
CA HIS A 245 6.66 51.52 -38.95
C HIS A 245 5.81 52.80 -39.06
N PRO A 246 6.45 53.99 -39.12
CA PRO A 246 5.78 55.29 -39.09
C PRO A 246 5.29 55.73 -40.48
N PRO A 247 4.41 56.75 -40.57
CA PRO A 247 3.89 57.24 -41.85
C PRO A 247 4.90 58.16 -42.55
N ALA A 248 5.11 57.96 -43.85
CA ALA A 248 5.77 58.92 -44.73
C ALA A 248 4.73 59.60 -45.64
N ARG A 249 4.87 60.93 -45.69
CA ARG A 249 4.02 61.92 -46.34
C ARG A 249 3.95 61.76 -47.86
N ALA A 250 2.82 62.16 -48.43
CA ALA A 250 2.73 62.75 -49.78
C ALA A 250 2.21 64.19 -49.61
#